data_AF-A0AAU6HRC3-F1
#
_entry.id   AF-A0AAU6HRC3-F1
#
_cell.length_a   1.000
_cell.length_b   1.000
_cell.length_c   1.000
_cell.angle_alpha   90.00
_cell.angle_beta   90.00
_cell.angle_gamma   90.00
#
_symmetry.space_group_name_H-M   'P 1'
#
loop_
_entity.id
_entity.type
_entity.pdbx_description
1 polymer ?
#
loop_
_entity_poly.entity_id
_entity_poly.type
_entity_poly.pdbx_seq_one_letter_code
_entity_poly.pdbx_strand_id
1 'polypeptide(L)'
;MASTTAQARTPREAHAEGDDATDRPAPKGRMLGIDVLRALAILGMVWLHFTLTGWGSPAPPGQPADSSLNWINGLLGTRSREIFFLLAGVTVALLTGGTSVRRGRERVTAWKRVTVRAGMLFVLALVLGELGVWELQILHYYALWLLLLLPLSVLRVRTLLIIAGVLAVACPVFKIAADHAGASWGFLPGMSPGMLPKESVGGFALLIHPGEWLPTLQNVIFGLGNTGQDTLSVLPFLTLGLALGKLDLRAAAVRRRMMVAGAGTAVAALLLSLVSMYPLGAVETVNAYKNPPAAATAAPGSAPSAPPKLPKAPWESLVTMGHPGPADKQFSATEGTFMLGTITALLGGLLTLMDKRLWRRLLRPVAAFGSMALTWYFGHFLWLNYLAPVKAAEGGTAGRSFLSFAVFAVVSLTVSLLWRKWLRRGPLEWLVHQAVTVAVPGRRHRAGRSR
;
A
#
# COMPACT_ATOMS: atom_id res chain seq x y z
N MET A 1 42.28 75.18 -26.99
CA MET A 1 41.79 73.81 -27.25
C MET A 1 40.81 73.43 -26.15
N ALA A 2 39.59 73.09 -26.57
CA ALA A 2 38.55 72.32 -25.87
C ALA A 2 38.19 72.68 -24.41
N SER A 3 37.10 73.45 -24.31
CA SER A 3 36.08 73.30 -23.27
C SER A 3 35.55 71.86 -23.28
N THR A 4 35.38 71.20 -22.13
CA THR A 4 34.61 69.95 -22.07
C THR A 4 33.75 69.93 -20.82
N THR A 5 32.49 70.27 -21.06
CA THR A 5 31.30 69.99 -20.26
C THR A 5 31.23 68.50 -19.89
N ALA A 6 31.27 68.20 -18.59
CA ALA A 6 30.89 66.88 -18.08
C ALA A 6 29.37 66.74 -18.12
N GLN A 7 28.87 66.11 -19.19
CA GLN A 7 27.49 65.66 -19.33
C GLN A 7 27.16 64.59 -18.26
N ALA A 8 26.07 64.82 -17.54
CA ALA A 8 25.46 63.89 -16.61
C ALA A 8 25.12 62.56 -17.30
N ARG A 9 25.64 61.45 -16.76
CA ARG A 9 25.18 60.09 -17.07
C ARG A 9 24.16 59.65 -16.04
N THR A 10 23.01 59.23 -16.53
CA THR A 10 21.89 58.63 -15.81
C THR A 10 22.27 57.27 -15.20
N PRO A 11 22.00 56.99 -13.91
CA PRO A 11 22.23 55.66 -13.33
C PRO A 11 21.00 54.78 -13.56
N ARG A 12 20.75 54.38 -14.81
CA ARG A 12 19.72 53.37 -15.12
C ARG A 12 20.20 52.17 -15.94
N GLU A 13 21.51 52.10 -16.22
CA GLU A 13 22.12 51.00 -16.99
C GLU A 13 23.52 50.67 -16.44
N ALA A 14 23.59 50.23 -15.19
CA ALA A 14 24.79 49.58 -14.63
C ALA A 14 24.39 48.88 -13.33
N HIS A 15 23.92 47.64 -13.43
CA HIS A 15 24.02 46.55 -12.45
C HIS A 15 23.15 45.39 -12.96
N ALA A 16 23.50 44.92 -14.15
CA ALA A 16 23.06 43.64 -14.70
C ALA A 16 24.30 42.73 -14.78
N GLU A 17 24.92 42.46 -13.63
CA GLU A 17 25.95 41.42 -13.50
C GLU A 17 26.20 41.19 -12.00
N GLY A 18 25.79 40.02 -11.52
CA GLY A 18 25.80 39.67 -10.09
C GLY A 18 24.63 38.76 -9.68
N ASP A 19 24.11 37.95 -10.60
CA ASP A 19 23.26 36.82 -10.22
C ASP A 19 24.21 35.70 -9.74
N ASP A 20 24.53 35.75 -8.44
CA ASP A 20 25.33 34.75 -7.74
C ASP A 20 24.74 33.36 -8.01
N ALA A 21 25.41 32.61 -8.87
CA ALA A 21 25.00 31.28 -9.34
C ALA A 21 25.05 30.21 -8.22
N THR A 22 25.23 30.60 -6.96
CA THR A 22 25.27 29.70 -5.79
C THR A 22 23.96 29.62 -5.02
N ASP A 23 22.96 30.50 -5.26
CA ASP A 23 21.67 30.45 -4.55
C ASP A 23 20.51 29.85 -5.39
N ARG A 24 20.84 28.96 -6.32
CA ARG A 24 19.80 28.11 -6.95
C ARG A 24 19.48 26.98 -5.98
N PRO A 25 18.25 26.91 -5.40
CA PRO A 25 17.88 25.82 -4.52
C PRO A 25 18.09 24.50 -5.26
N ALA A 26 18.90 23.62 -4.67
CA ALA A 26 19.25 22.33 -5.22
C ALA A 26 18.00 21.63 -5.78
N PRO A 27 18.07 21.02 -6.99
CA PRO A 27 16.91 20.49 -7.68
C PRO A 27 16.16 19.54 -6.74
N LYS A 28 14.86 19.81 -6.53
CA LYS A 28 13.94 19.15 -5.59
C LYS A 28 14.09 17.62 -5.64
N GLY A 29 15.01 17.09 -4.83
CA GLY A 29 15.45 15.71 -4.89
C GLY A 29 14.36 14.70 -4.57
N ARG A 30 14.49 13.51 -5.18
CA ARG A 30 13.68 12.31 -4.89
C ARG A 30 13.82 11.94 -3.42
N MET A 31 12.70 11.74 -2.73
CA MET A 31 12.68 11.39 -1.30
C MET A 31 13.00 9.90 -1.12
N LEU A 32 14.28 9.58 -0.95
CA LEU A 32 14.76 8.19 -0.86
C LEU A 32 14.10 7.41 0.28
N GLY A 33 13.73 8.06 1.40
CA GLY A 33 13.03 7.40 2.51
C GLY A 33 11.67 6.81 2.11
N ILE A 34 10.96 7.44 1.17
CA ILE A 34 9.70 6.90 0.62
C ILE A 34 9.97 5.64 -0.20
N ASP A 35 11.04 5.64 -1.01
CA ASP A 35 11.38 4.45 -1.81
C ASP A 35 11.82 3.29 -0.90
N VAL A 36 12.58 3.55 0.17
CA VAL A 36 12.91 2.50 1.15
C VAL A 36 11.66 1.93 1.81
N LEU A 37 10.71 2.79 2.21
CA LEU A 37 9.47 2.33 2.81
C LEU A 37 8.62 1.50 1.82
N ARG A 38 8.59 1.88 0.53
CA ARG A 38 7.98 1.05 -0.53
C ARG A 38 8.66 -0.31 -0.68
N ALA A 39 9.99 -0.34 -0.62
CA ALA A 39 10.75 -1.57 -0.72
C ALA A 39 10.41 -2.55 0.41
N LEU A 40 10.33 -2.04 1.65
CA LEU A 40 9.91 -2.84 2.82
C LEU A 40 8.49 -3.41 2.63
N ALA A 41 7.56 -2.58 2.13
CA ALA A 41 6.20 -3.02 1.86
C ALA A 41 6.14 -4.16 0.83
N ILE A 42 6.90 -4.06 -0.26
CA ILE A 42 6.94 -5.09 -1.30
C ILE A 42 7.62 -6.34 -0.81
N LEU A 43 8.79 -6.24 -0.19
CA LEU A 43 9.51 -7.42 0.28
C LEU A 43 8.67 -8.20 1.31
N GLY A 44 7.94 -7.50 2.19
CA GLY A 44 7.00 -8.15 3.11
C GLY A 44 5.81 -8.79 2.40
N MET A 45 5.22 -8.12 1.41
CA MET A 45 4.15 -8.71 0.61
C MET A 45 4.61 -9.93 -0.20
N VAL A 46 5.78 -9.83 -0.82
CA VAL A 46 6.40 -10.92 -1.57
C VAL A 46 6.67 -12.07 -0.62
N TRP A 47 7.27 -11.84 0.55
CA TRP A 47 7.51 -12.87 1.57
C TRP A 47 6.29 -13.74 1.84
N LEU A 48 5.11 -13.15 2.02
CA LEU A 48 3.88 -13.89 2.31
C LEU A 48 3.33 -14.71 1.15
N HIS A 49 3.70 -14.36 -0.09
CA HIS A 49 3.35 -15.18 -1.25
C HIS A 49 4.24 -16.42 -1.37
N PHE A 50 5.37 -16.47 -0.65
CA PHE A 50 6.23 -17.64 -0.58
C PHE A 50 5.91 -18.37 0.74
N THR A 51 5.37 -19.59 0.65
CA THR A 51 5.40 -20.52 1.79
C THR A 51 6.86 -20.83 2.16
N LEU A 52 7.12 -21.18 3.43
CA LEU A 52 8.45 -21.44 3.96
C LEU A 52 8.63 -22.95 4.16
N THR A 53 8.65 -23.69 3.06
CA THR A 53 9.09 -25.09 3.09
C THR A 53 10.61 -25.14 2.82
N GLY A 54 11.36 -26.02 3.51
CA GLY A 54 12.82 -26.17 3.35
C GLY A 54 13.65 -25.75 4.57
N TRP A 55 14.91 -25.33 4.38
CA TRP A 55 15.89 -25.05 5.46
C TRP A 55 15.28 -24.30 6.65
N GLY A 56 15.34 -24.89 7.85
CA GLY A 56 14.73 -24.36 9.07
C GLY A 56 13.26 -24.71 9.30
N SER A 57 12.73 -25.65 8.51
CA SER A 57 11.36 -26.18 8.55
C SER A 57 11.48 -27.71 8.66
N PRO A 58 11.36 -28.31 9.87
CA PRO A 58 11.63 -29.73 10.07
C PRO A 58 10.54 -30.67 9.53
N ALA A 59 9.43 -30.14 8.99
CA ALA A 59 8.36 -31.01 8.51
C ALA A 59 8.59 -31.46 7.05
N PRO A 60 8.15 -32.69 6.71
CA PRO A 60 8.13 -33.18 5.34
C PRO A 60 7.39 -32.23 4.39
N PRO A 61 7.74 -32.22 3.09
CA PRO A 61 6.95 -31.53 2.07
C PRO A 61 5.48 -31.96 2.19
N GLY A 62 4.57 -31.01 2.40
CA GLY A 62 3.13 -31.32 2.53
C GLY A 62 2.52 -31.15 3.92
N GLN A 63 3.31 -30.95 4.98
CA GLN A 63 2.79 -30.68 6.32
C GLN A 63 3.08 -29.23 6.76
N PRO A 64 2.18 -28.59 7.55
CA PRO A 64 2.43 -27.27 8.13
C PRO A 64 3.60 -27.38 9.11
N ALA A 65 4.78 -27.03 8.64
CA ALA A 65 5.97 -26.98 9.45
C ALA A 65 6.00 -25.66 10.23
N ASP A 66 6.14 -25.76 11.55
CA ASP A 66 6.57 -24.64 12.38
C ASP A 66 8.02 -24.30 12.03
N SER A 67 8.20 -23.43 11.03
CA SER A 67 9.52 -22.90 10.69
C SER A 67 10.06 -22.07 11.86
N SER A 68 11.37 -22.18 12.13
CA SER A 68 12.08 -21.26 13.05
C SER A 68 11.94 -19.77 12.68
N LEU A 69 11.48 -19.48 11.45
CA LEU A 69 11.21 -18.14 10.93
C LEU A 69 9.73 -17.73 11.03
N ASN A 70 8.86 -18.53 11.66
CA ASN A 70 7.42 -18.23 11.70
C ASN A 70 7.10 -16.89 12.42
N TRP A 71 7.95 -16.45 13.35
CA TRP A 71 7.85 -15.12 13.95
C TRP A 71 7.94 -13.98 12.91
N ILE A 72 8.67 -14.19 11.81
CA ILE A 72 8.75 -13.24 10.68
C ILE A 72 7.39 -13.15 9.98
N ASN A 73 6.66 -14.26 9.83
CA ASN A 73 5.30 -14.23 9.27
C ASN A 73 4.37 -13.37 10.13
N GLY A 74 4.46 -13.50 11.46
CA GLY A 74 3.70 -12.67 12.40
C GLY A 74 4.05 -11.18 12.32
N LEU A 75 5.32 -10.84 12.06
CA LEU A 75 5.75 -9.43 11.89
C LEU A 75 5.40 -8.85 10.52
N LEU A 76 5.63 -9.62 9.44
CA LEU A 76 5.50 -9.14 8.07
C LEU A 76 4.09 -9.24 7.51
N GLY A 77 3.21 -10.08 8.09
CA GLY A 77 1.84 -10.45 7.67
C GLY A 77 0.98 -9.40 6.96
N THR A 78 -0.28 -9.22 7.39
CA THR A 78 -1.14 -8.18 6.80
C THR A 78 -0.55 -6.76 6.93
N ARG A 79 0.40 -6.58 7.84
CA ARG A 79 1.10 -5.33 8.16
C ARG A 79 1.92 -4.76 7.01
N SER A 80 2.61 -5.59 6.22
CA SER A 80 3.41 -5.10 5.07
C SER A 80 2.54 -4.45 4.00
N ARG A 81 1.32 -4.97 3.80
CA ARG A 81 0.32 -4.44 2.87
C ARG A 81 -0.22 -3.07 3.28
N GLU A 82 -0.32 -2.80 4.57
CA GLU A 82 -0.83 -1.53 5.11
C GLU A 82 0.12 -0.36 4.89
N ILE A 83 1.43 -0.63 4.90
CA ILE A 83 2.45 0.35 4.47
C ILE A 83 2.13 0.84 3.05
N PHE A 84 1.75 -0.09 2.20
CA PHE A 84 1.40 0.15 0.81
C PHE A 84 0.17 1.05 0.66
N PHE A 85 -0.88 0.75 1.42
CA PHE A 85 -2.11 1.55 1.47
C PHE A 85 -1.82 3.00 1.83
N LEU A 86 -1.06 3.22 2.91
CA LEU A 86 -0.69 4.58 3.32
C LEU A 86 0.17 5.28 2.24
N LEU A 87 1.11 4.57 1.64
CA LEU A 87 1.95 5.11 0.56
C LEU A 87 1.18 5.44 -0.71
N ALA A 88 0.06 4.78 -0.99
CA ALA A 88 -0.84 5.14 -2.09
C ALA A 88 -1.41 6.55 -1.85
N GLY A 89 -1.88 6.83 -0.64
CA GLY A 89 -2.30 8.16 -0.20
C GLY A 89 -1.21 9.22 -0.36
N VAL A 90 0.00 8.94 0.14
CA VAL A 90 1.16 9.84 0.01
C VAL A 90 1.47 10.11 -1.46
N THR A 91 1.39 9.08 -2.31
CA THR A 91 1.64 9.21 -3.74
C THR A 91 0.62 10.12 -4.42
N VAL A 92 -0.67 9.97 -4.13
CA VAL A 92 -1.71 10.87 -4.66
C VAL A 92 -1.52 12.30 -4.18
N ALA A 93 -1.17 12.51 -2.91
CA ALA A 93 -0.87 13.85 -2.39
C ALA A 93 0.22 14.54 -3.21
N LEU A 94 1.36 13.86 -3.42
CA LEU A 94 2.49 14.39 -4.19
C LEU A 94 2.12 14.63 -5.66
N LEU A 95 1.32 13.76 -6.26
CA LEU A 95 0.85 13.92 -7.64
C LEU A 95 -0.16 15.05 -7.80
N THR A 96 -0.93 15.39 -6.76
CA THR A 96 -1.98 16.41 -6.78
C THR A 96 -1.56 17.79 -6.29
N GLY A 97 -0.31 17.95 -5.82
CA GLY A 97 0.25 19.25 -5.47
C GLY A 97 1.14 19.28 -4.22
N GLY A 98 1.20 18.19 -3.46
CA GLY A 98 1.96 18.10 -2.22
C GLY A 98 1.50 19.15 -1.22
N THR A 99 2.41 20.00 -0.76
CA THR A 99 2.15 21.07 0.22
C THR A 99 1.22 22.17 -0.27
N SER A 100 1.11 22.36 -1.59
CA SER A 100 0.23 23.37 -2.20
C SER A 100 -0.95 22.71 -2.91
N VAL A 101 -2.18 23.01 -2.49
CA VAL A 101 -3.39 22.51 -3.17
C VAL A 101 -3.53 23.20 -4.52
N ARG A 102 -3.42 22.44 -5.62
CA ARG A 102 -3.60 22.96 -6.98
C ARG A 102 -5.05 23.45 -7.17
N ARG A 103 -5.20 24.56 -7.91
CA ARG A 103 -6.50 25.20 -8.20
C ARG A 103 -6.74 25.29 -9.72
N GLY A 104 -8.00 25.43 -10.11
CA GLY A 104 -8.42 25.60 -11.50
C GLY A 104 -7.88 24.51 -12.44
N ARG A 105 -7.31 24.93 -13.57
CA ARG A 105 -6.81 24.03 -14.62
C ARG A 105 -5.72 23.07 -14.14
N GLU A 106 -4.83 23.50 -13.25
CA GLU A 106 -3.75 22.65 -12.74
C GLU A 106 -4.27 21.48 -11.90
N ARG A 107 -5.38 21.68 -11.17
CA ARG A 107 -6.08 20.62 -10.45
C ARG A 107 -6.62 19.59 -11.43
N VAL A 108 -7.33 20.05 -12.46
CA VAL A 108 -7.91 19.18 -13.49
C VAL A 108 -6.82 18.37 -14.18
N THR A 109 -5.70 18.99 -14.56
CA THR A 109 -4.54 18.27 -15.12
C THR A 109 -3.99 17.23 -14.16
N ALA A 110 -3.88 17.55 -12.86
CA ALA A 110 -3.41 16.60 -11.86
C ALA A 110 -4.35 15.41 -11.69
N TRP A 111 -5.66 15.66 -11.62
CA TRP A 111 -6.68 14.64 -11.53
C TRP A 111 -6.66 13.73 -12.75
N LYS A 112 -6.66 14.29 -13.97
CA LYS A 112 -6.55 13.51 -15.21
C LYS A 112 -5.32 12.60 -15.21
N ARG A 113 -4.16 13.09 -14.74
CA ARG A 113 -2.94 12.27 -14.65
C ARG A 113 -3.06 11.10 -13.67
N VAL A 114 -3.71 11.32 -12.53
CA VAL A 114 -3.99 10.25 -11.55
C VAL A 114 -5.02 9.27 -12.11
N THR A 115 -6.06 9.75 -12.80
CA THR A 115 -7.06 8.90 -13.48
C THR A 115 -6.43 8.01 -14.54
N VAL A 116 -5.55 8.55 -15.40
CA VAL A 116 -4.82 7.74 -16.40
C VAL A 116 -3.93 6.70 -15.71
N ARG A 117 -3.27 7.07 -14.60
CA ARG A 117 -2.50 6.11 -13.81
C ARG A 117 -3.39 5.00 -13.24
N ALA A 118 -4.55 5.33 -12.69
CA ALA A 118 -5.52 4.35 -12.20
C ALA A 118 -5.97 3.39 -13.32
N GLY A 119 -6.28 3.93 -14.51
CA GLY A 119 -6.62 3.13 -15.68
C GLY A 119 -5.49 2.19 -16.12
N MET A 120 -4.23 2.65 -16.11
CA MET A 120 -3.09 1.79 -16.42
C MET A 120 -2.89 0.68 -15.38
N LEU A 121 -3.14 0.95 -14.10
CA LEU A 121 -3.11 -0.09 -13.07
C LEU A 121 -4.23 -1.10 -13.32
N PHE A 122 -5.45 -0.65 -13.65
CA PHE A 122 -6.56 -1.54 -14.01
C PHE A 122 -6.21 -2.44 -15.20
N VAL A 123 -5.67 -1.88 -16.29
CA VAL A 123 -5.24 -2.67 -17.46
C VAL A 123 -4.18 -3.72 -17.08
N LEU A 124 -3.17 -3.35 -16.28
CA LEU A 124 -2.18 -4.29 -15.79
C LEU A 124 -2.80 -5.38 -14.89
N ALA A 125 -3.90 -5.07 -14.20
CA ALA A 125 -4.62 -6.04 -13.38
C ALA A 125 -5.32 -7.08 -14.27
N LEU A 126 -5.94 -6.63 -15.37
CA LEU A 126 -6.52 -7.53 -16.39
C LEU A 126 -5.45 -8.40 -17.03
N VAL A 127 -4.29 -7.84 -17.37
CA VAL A 127 -3.16 -8.63 -17.92
C VAL A 127 -2.73 -9.72 -16.95
N LEU A 128 -2.63 -9.43 -15.65
CA LEU A 128 -2.28 -10.46 -14.67
C LEU A 128 -3.40 -11.50 -14.51
N GLY A 129 -4.67 -11.11 -14.64
CA GLY A 129 -5.81 -12.02 -14.65
C GLY A 129 -5.75 -13.03 -15.80
N GLU A 130 -5.36 -12.60 -17.00
CA GLU A 130 -5.15 -13.52 -18.16
C GLU A 130 -4.01 -14.50 -17.95
N LEU A 131 -2.99 -14.10 -17.19
CA LEU A 131 -1.86 -14.98 -16.87
C LEU A 131 -2.22 -16.05 -15.81
N GLY A 132 -3.50 -16.19 -15.47
CA GLY A 132 -3.98 -17.16 -14.48
C GLY A 132 -3.56 -16.83 -13.04
N VAL A 133 -3.10 -15.59 -12.80
CA VAL A 133 -2.73 -15.12 -11.48
C VAL A 133 -4.00 -14.59 -10.83
N TRP A 134 -4.44 -15.20 -9.72
CA TRP A 134 -5.51 -14.76 -8.79
C TRP A 134 -6.55 -13.81 -9.41
N GLU A 135 -7.79 -14.26 -9.58
CA GLU A 135 -8.86 -13.51 -10.28
C GLU A 135 -9.00 -12.04 -9.83
N LEU A 136 -8.79 -11.74 -8.54
CA LEU A 136 -8.75 -10.38 -8.00
C LEU A 136 -7.46 -10.07 -7.23
N GLN A 137 -6.56 -9.34 -7.88
CA GLN A 137 -5.30 -8.86 -7.30
C GLN A 137 -5.38 -7.44 -6.75
N ILE A 138 -4.40 -7.04 -5.92
CA ILE A 138 -4.31 -5.72 -5.27
C ILE A 138 -4.46 -4.56 -6.28
N LEU A 139 -4.11 -4.79 -7.54
CA LEU A 139 -4.05 -3.76 -8.55
C LEU A 139 -5.45 -3.24 -8.95
N HIS A 140 -6.48 -4.10 -8.90
CA HIS A 140 -7.90 -3.70 -9.05
C HIS A 140 -8.29 -2.69 -7.97
N TYR A 141 -7.91 -2.99 -6.71
CA TYR A 141 -8.16 -2.13 -5.57
C TYR A 141 -7.43 -0.78 -5.71
N TYR A 142 -6.15 -0.79 -6.11
CA TYR A 142 -5.39 0.45 -6.32
C TYR A 142 -5.99 1.33 -7.42
N ALA A 143 -6.50 0.75 -8.50
CA ALA A 143 -7.19 1.51 -9.54
C ALA A 143 -8.37 2.28 -8.93
N LEU A 144 -9.19 1.64 -8.10
CA LEU A 144 -10.30 2.30 -7.40
C LEU A 144 -9.80 3.35 -6.39
N TRP A 145 -8.84 2.99 -5.53
CA TRP A 145 -8.38 3.85 -4.44
C TRP A 145 -7.73 5.14 -4.92
N LEU A 146 -6.99 5.10 -6.04
CA LEU A 146 -6.42 6.32 -6.64
C LEU A 146 -7.53 7.30 -7.08
N LEU A 147 -8.64 6.79 -7.61
CA LEU A 147 -9.80 7.61 -8.00
C LEU A 147 -10.53 8.13 -6.77
N LEU A 148 -10.74 7.28 -5.75
CA LEU A 148 -11.40 7.65 -4.51
C LEU A 148 -10.68 8.79 -3.78
N LEU A 149 -9.35 8.84 -3.86
CA LEU A 149 -8.55 9.90 -3.23
C LEU A 149 -8.61 11.25 -3.95
N LEU A 150 -9.11 11.32 -5.18
CA LEU A 150 -9.21 12.57 -5.93
C LEU A 150 -10.07 13.63 -5.22
N PRO A 151 -11.34 13.39 -4.85
CA PRO A 151 -12.14 14.37 -4.12
C PRO A 151 -11.51 14.74 -2.77
N LEU A 152 -10.95 13.77 -2.04
CA LEU A 152 -10.26 14.03 -0.77
C LEU A 152 -9.00 14.91 -0.96
N SER A 153 -8.38 14.88 -2.15
CA SER A 153 -7.17 15.66 -2.45
C SER A 153 -7.37 17.17 -2.42
N VAL A 154 -8.60 17.69 -2.39
CA VAL A 154 -8.85 19.13 -2.25
C VAL A 154 -8.92 19.60 -0.79
N LEU A 155 -9.09 18.67 0.15
CA LEU A 155 -9.28 18.99 1.57
C LEU A 155 -7.99 19.46 2.24
N ARG A 156 -8.12 20.22 3.33
CA ARG A 156 -6.98 20.67 4.15
C ARG A 156 -6.42 19.50 4.95
N VAL A 157 -5.12 19.56 5.30
CA VAL A 157 -4.44 18.50 6.06
C VAL A 157 -5.16 18.19 7.37
N ARG A 158 -5.59 19.21 8.13
CA ARG A 158 -6.33 19.02 9.39
C ARG A 158 -7.61 18.21 9.19
N THR A 159 -8.39 18.54 8.17
CA THR A 159 -9.62 17.81 7.83
C THR A 159 -9.32 16.36 7.47
N LEU A 160 -8.26 16.11 6.69
CA LEU A 160 -7.87 14.74 6.34
C LEU A 160 -7.40 13.93 7.56
N LEU A 161 -6.70 14.55 8.51
CA LEU A 161 -6.31 13.90 9.77
C LEU A 161 -7.53 13.54 10.63
N ILE A 162 -8.52 14.44 10.73
CA ILE A 162 -9.77 14.17 11.43
C ILE A 162 -10.53 13.02 10.75
N ILE A 163 -10.68 13.08 9.43
CA ILE A 163 -11.34 12.03 8.65
C ILE A 163 -10.62 10.68 8.85
N ALA A 164 -9.29 10.65 8.79
CA ALA A 164 -8.52 9.42 9.00
C ALA A 164 -8.75 8.86 10.42
N GLY A 165 -8.74 9.70 11.44
CA GLY A 165 -9.01 9.30 12.83
C GLY A 165 -10.43 8.78 13.03
N VAL A 166 -11.43 9.45 12.45
CA VAL A 166 -12.83 8.99 12.51
C VAL A 166 -12.99 7.65 11.79
N LEU A 167 -12.42 7.50 10.59
CA LEU A 167 -12.49 6.26 9.81
C LEU A 167 -11.78 5.09 10.52
N ALA A 168 -10.68 5.35 11.23
CA ALA A 168 -9.95 4.31 11.97
C ALA A 168 -10.82 3.62 13.04
N VAL A 169 -11.87 4.28 13.52
CA VAL A 169 -12.84 3.72 14.47
C VAL A 169 -14.14 3.33 13.77
N ALA A 170 -14.68 4.22 12.92
CA ALA A 170 -15.97 4.02 12.27
C ALA A 170 -16.00 2.82 11.33
N CYS A 171 -14.91 2.57 10.58
CA CYS A 171 -14.83 1.42 9.68
C CYS A 171 -14.92 0.09 10.44
N PRO A 172 -14.05 -0.24 11.41
CA PRO A 172 -14.16 -1.49 12.16
C PRO A 172 -15.48 -1.62 12.94
N VAL A 173 -16.00 -0.53 13.53
CA VAL A 173 -17.31 -0.53 14.21
C VAL A 173 -18.43 -0.88 13.24
N PHE A 174 -18.46 -0.23 12.06
CA PHE A 174 -19.42 -0.54 11.01
C PHE A 174 -19.34 -2.01 10.58
N LYS A 175 -18.12 -2.54 10.43
CA LYS A 175 -17.88 -3.92 10.05
C LYS A 175 -18.45 -4.93 11.08
N ILE A 176 -18.29 -4.67 12.38
CA ILE A 176 -18.88 -5.52 13.43
C ILE A 176 -20.40 -5.36 13.48
N ALA A 177 -20.91 -4.13 13.39
CA ALA A 177 -22.35 -3.88 13.38
C ALA A 177 -23.04 -4.60 12.20
N ALA A 178 -22.40 -4.60 11.03
CA ALA A 178 -22.88 -5.34 9.87
C ALA A 178 -22.89 -6.87 10.11
N ASP A 179 -21.80 -7.41 10.67
CA ASP A 179 -21.71 -8.84 11.05
C ASP A 179 -22.83 -9.22 12.05
N HIS A 180 -23.11 -8.33 13.02
CA HIS A 180 -24.19 -8.52 14.00
C HIS A 180 -25.59 -8.42 13.42
N ALA A 181 -25.79 -7.57 12.42
CA ALA A 181 -27.06 -7.45 11.69
C ALA A 181 -27.36 -8.66 10.81
N GLY A 182 -26.50 -9.68 10.79
CA GLY A 182 -26.65 -10.86 9.94
C GLY A 182 -26.25 -10.59 8.49
N ALA A 183 -25.60 -9.46 8.21
CA ALA A 183 -24.95 -9.25 6.93
C ALA A 183 -23.72 -10.15 6.87
N SER A 184 -23.86 -11.32 6.25
CA SER A 184 -22.70 -11.97 5.65
C SER A 184 -22.09 -10.98 4.68
N TRP A 185 -20.77 -10.80 4.72
CA TRP A 185 -20.04 -9.89 3.85
C TRP A 185 -20.35 -10.20 2.37
N GLY A 186 -21.30 -9.44 1.84
CA GLY A 186 -22.12 -9.76 0.67
C GLY A 186 -23.28 -8.79 0.65
N PHE A 187 -23.02 -7.56 0.23
CA PHE A 187 -23.94 -6.40 0.31
C PHE A 187 -25.19 -6.54 -0.60
N LEU A 188 -25.54 -7.76 -1.03
CA LEU A 188 -26.73 -8.13 -1.79
C LEU A 188 -27.45 -9.32 -1.11
N PRO A 189 -28.79 -9.40 -1.19
CA PRO A 189 -29.53 -10.55 -0.70
C PRO A 189 -29.09 -11.82 -1.43
N GLY A 190 -28.63 -12.85 -0.70
CA GLY A 190 -28.54 -14.22 -1.20
C GLY A 190 -27.15 -14.84 -1.43
N MET A 191 -26.03 -14.11 -1.25
CA MET A 191 -24.69 -14.71 -1.39
C MET A 191 -24.13 -15.14 -0.02
N SER A 192 -24.22 -16.44 0.26
CA SER A 192 -23.59 -17.04 1.45
C SER A 192 -22.06 -17.09 1.29
N PRO A 193 -21.26 -16.89 2.37
CA PRO A 193 -19.82 -17.08 2.34
C PRO A 193 -19.49 -18.52 1.92
N GLY A 194 -18.92 -18.70 0.73
CA GLY A 194 -18.63 -20.01 0.16
C GLY A 194 -19.27 -20.28 -1.21
N MET A 195 -20.20 -19.43 -1.67
CA MET A 195 -20.72 -19.42 -3.05
C MET A 195 -20.27 -18.19 -3.83
N LEU A 196 -18.96 -17.90 -3.83
CA LEU A 196 -18.42 -17.30 -5.05
C LEU A 196 -18.54 -18.39 -6.13
N PRO A 197 -19.15 -18.12 -7.30
CA PRO A 197 -18.98 -18.99 -8.44
C PRO A 197 -17.49 -19.26 -8.57
N LYS A 198 -17.11 -20.52 -8.76
CA LYS A 198 -15.72 -20.97 -8.94
C LYS A 198 -15.09 -20.43 -10.25
N GLU A 199 -15.72 -19.41 -10.83
CA GLU A 199 -15.46 -18.75 -12.11
C GLU A 199 -15.81 -17.27 -11.94
N SER A 200 -15.08 -16.52 -11.11
CA SER A 200 -15.17 -15.06 -11.25
C SER A 200 -14.41 -14.68 -12.50
N VAL A 201 -15.06 -13.92 -13.38
CA VAL A 201 -14.51 -13.58 -14.69
C VAL A 201 -13.30 -12.65 -14.50
N GLY A 202 -12.11 -13.24 -14.54
CA GLY A 202 -10.84 -12.53 -14.49
C GLY A 202 -10.42 -11.97 -15.85
N GLY A 203 -9.37 -11.17 -15.84
CA GLY A 203 -8.71 -10.74 -17.08
C GLY A 203 -9.57 -9.83 -17.97
N PHE A 204 -9.30 -9.85 -19.27
CA PHE A 204 -10.04 -9.06 -20.26
C PHE A 204 -11.47 -9.54 -20.46
N ALA A 205 -11.80 -10.78 -20.04
CA ALA A 205 -13.17 -11.27 -20.07
C ALA A 205 -14.13 -10.39 -19.24
N LEU A 206 -13.63 -9.74 -18.17
CA LEU A 206 -14.41 -8.77 -17.38
C LEU A 206 -14.95 -7.61 -18.24
N LEU A 207 -14.24 -7.23 -19.31
CA LEU A 207 -14.67 -6.16 -20.22
C LEU A 207 -15.84 -6.57 -21.12
N ILE A 208 -16.01 -7.86 -21.36
CA ILE A 208 -16.99 -8.43 -22.30
C ILE A 208 -18.24 -8.94 -21.55
N HIS A 209 -18.14 -9.14 -20.23
CA HIS A 209 -19.23 -9.58 -19.37
C HIS A 209 -19.72 -8.43 -18.46
N PRO A 210 -20.61 -7.53 -18.94
CA PRO A 210 -21.08 -6.37 -18.16
C PRO A 210 -21.79 -6.76 -16.85
N GLY A 211 -22.39 -7.96 -16.78
CA GLY A 211 -23.02 -8.49 -15.56
C GLY A 211 -22.07 -8.68 -14.38
N GLU A 212 -20.77 -8.85 -14.65
CA GLU A 212 -19.74 -9.13 -13.63
C GLU A 212 -19.14 -7.85 -13.00
N TRP A 213 -19.47 -6.67 -13.53
CA TRP A 213 -18.94 -5.40 -13.03
C TRP A 213 -19.47 -5.06 -11.64
N LEU A 214 -20.78 -5.24 -11.41
CA LEU A 214 -21.38 -4.95 -10.11
C LEU A 214 -20.86 -5.90 -9.02
N PRO A 215 -20.83 -7.24 -9.21
CA PRO A 215 -20.18 -8.16 -8.28
C PRO A 215 -18.71 -7.83 -8.02
N THR A 216 -17.95 -7.49 -9.08
CA THR A 216 -16.53 -7.10 -8.95
C THR A 216 -16.36 -5.83 -8.13
N LEU A 217 -17.14 -4.79 -8.41
CA LEU A 217 -17.09 -3.53 -7.65
C LEU A 217 -17.51 -3.74 -6.19
N GLN A 218 -18.54 -4.52 -5.94
CA GLN A 218 -18.94 -4.89 -4.58
C GLN A 218 -17.84 -5.65 -3.87
N ASN A 219 -17.13 -6.56 -4.56
CA ASN A 219 -16.00 -7.28 -4.00
C ASN A 219 -14.85 -6.32 -3.64
N VAL A 220 -14.47 -5.42 -4.55
CA VAL A 220 -13.40 -4.45 -4.29
C VAL A 220 -13.75 -3.48 -3.14
N ILE A 221 -15.01 -3.04 -3.06
CA ILE A 221 -15.44 -2.08 -2.03
C ILE A 221 -15.64 -2.75 -0.67
N PHE A 222 -16.38 -3.86 -0.64
CA PHE A 222 -16.88 -4.48 0.58
C PHE A 222 -16.20 -5.82 0.91
N GLY A 223 -15.30 -6.34 0.09
CA GLY A 223 -14.57 -7.58 0.34
C GLY A 223 -15.47 -8.82 0.29
N LEU A 224 -15.86 -9.25 -0.91
CA LEU A 224 -16.58 -10.52 -1.11
C LEU A 224 -15.56 -11.67 -1.20
N GLY A 225 -15.18 -12.24 -0.05
CA GLY A 225 -14.54 -13.55 0.02
C GLY A 225 -13.02 -13.63 -0.25
N ASN A 226 -12.38 -14.57 0.46
CA ASN A 226 -11.03 -15.14 0.37
C ASN A 226 -9.78 -14.24 0.25
N THR A 227 -9.86 -12.97 -0.14
CA THR A 227 -8.68 -12.12 -0.40
C THR A 227 -8.27 -11.26 0.80
N GLY A 228 -9.09 -11.19 1.85
CA GLY A 228 -8.75 -10.52 3.11
C GLY A 228 -8.49 -9.03 2.98
N GLN A 229 -9.04 -8.36 1.96
CA GLN A 229 -8.90 -6.92 1.73
C GLN A 229 -10.25 -6.35 1.29
N ASP A 230 -10.61 -5.21 1.87
CA ASP A 230 -11.78 -4.44 1.50
C ASP A 230 -11.43 -2.95 1.52
N THR A 231 -12.13 -2.15 0.72
CA THR A 231 -11.83 -0.72 0.64
C THR A 231 -12.06 -0.01 1.97
N LEU A 232 -13.07 -0.41 2.75
CA LEU A 232 -13.44 0.23 4.01
C LEU A 232 -12.30 0.20 5.03
N SER A 233 -11.67 -0.95 5.22
CA SER A 233 -10.54 -1.14 6.15
C SER A 233 -9.30 -0.36 5.72
N VAL A 234 -9.22 0.00 4.44
CA VAL A 234 -8.08 0.68 3.83
C VAL A 234 -8.24 2.20 3.84
N LEU A 235 -9.47 2.73 3.95
CA LEU A 235 -9.74 4.17 3.95
C LEU A 235 -8.93 4.97 5.00
N PRO A 236 -8.77 4.53 6.26
CA PRO A 236 -7.97 5.27 7.24
C PRO A 236 -6.51 5.44 6.79
N PHE A 237 -5.93 4.40 6.20
CA PHE A 237 -4.55 4.43 5.70
C PHE A 237 -4.40 5.35 4.49
N LEU A 238 -5.31 5.24 3.51
CA LEU A 238 -5.30 6.09 2.31
C LEU A 238 -5.44 7.57 2.67
N THR A 239 -6.36 7.89 3.57
CA THR A 239 -6.65 9.27 4.00
C THR A 239 -5.53 9.85 4.85
N LEU A 240 -4.97 9.08 5.79
CA LEU A 240 -3.77 9.50 6.55
C LEU A 240 -2.58 9.71 5.62
N GLY A 241 -2.33 8.78 4.70
CA GLY A 241 -1.27 8.91 3.71
C GLY A 241 -1.40 10.18 2.86
N LEU A 242 -2.63 10.48 2.42
CA LEU A 242 -2.93 11.70 1.68
C LEU A 242 -2.67 12.95 2.53
N ALA A 243 -2.98 12.93 3.83
CA ALA A 243 -2.67 14.02 4.76
C ALA A 243 -1.15 14.20 4.92
N LEU A 244 -0.41 13.10 5.14
CA LEU A 244 1.04 13.13 5.36
C LEU A 244 1.80 13.61 4.12
N GLY A 245 1.39 13.18 2.92
CA GLY A 245 2.03 13.63 1.68
C GLY A 245 1.79 15.11 1.33
N LYS A 246 0.87 15.77 2.04
CA LYS A 246 0.65 17.23 1.97
C LYS A 246 1.46 18.01 3.01
N LEU A 247 2.11 17.35 3.96
CA LEU A 247 3.04 18.00 4.87
C LEU A 247 4.35 18.29 4.14
N ASP A 248 5.13 19.26 4.64
CA ASP A 248 6.49 19.47 4.15
C ASP A 248 7.41 18.37 4.70
N LEU A 249 7.46 17.24 4.00
CA LEU A 249 8.30 16.09 4.31
C LEU A 249 9.81 16.40 4.23
N ARG A 250 10.23 17.60 3.83
CA ARG A 250 11.64 18.03 3.90
C ARG A 250 12.00 18.72 5.20
N ALA A 251 11.04 19.33 5.87
CA ALA A 251 11.27 19.99 7.14
C ALA A 251 11.59 18.95 8.24
N ALA A 252 12.76 19.08 8.87
CA ALA A 252 13.19 18.20 9.96
C ALA A 252 12.20 18.21 11.14
N ALA A 253 11.58 19.37 11.41
CA ALA A 253 10.55 19.50 12.44
C ALA A 253 9.30 18.65 12.13
N VAL A 254 8.87 18.58 10.87
CA VAL A 254 7.74 17.75 10.44
C VAL A 254 8.08 16.27 10.59
N ARG A 255 9.26 15.85 10.13
CA ARG A 255 9.73 14.46 10.26
C ARG A 255 9.77 14.02 11.73
N ARG A 256 10.32 14.86 12.61
CA ARG A 256 10.37 14.60 14.06
C ARG A 256 8.97 14.50 14.67
N ARG A 257 8.05 15.41 14.32
CA ARG A 257 6.66 15.35 14.78
C ARG A 257 5.96 14.07 14.31
N MET A 258 6.17 13.65 13.07
CA MET A 258 5.65 12.38 12.55
C MET A 258 6.20 11.17 13.34
N MET A 259 7.50 11.18 13.66
CA MET A 259 8.11 10.14 14.48
C MET A 259 7.48 10.06 15.87
N VAL A 260 7.43 11.19 16.59
CA VAL A 260 6.93 11.24 17.97
C VAL A 260 5.43 10.96 18.02
N ALA A 261 4.63 11.63 17.19
CA ALA A 261 3.19 11.42 17.16
C ALA A 261 2.84 10.01 16.70
N GLY A 262 3.49 9.49 15.65
CA GLY A 262 3.26 8.14 15.16
C GLY A 262 3.63 7.08 16.20
N ALA A 263 4.78 7.22 16.87
CA ALA A 263 5.21 6.32 17.92
C ALA A 263 4.26 6.40 19.14
N GLY A 264 3.86 7.60 19.54
CA GLY A 264 2.88 7.81 20.61
C GLY A 264 1.53 7.16 20.31
N THR A 265 1.00 7.34 19.09
CA THR A 265 -0.24 6.68 18.64
C THR A 265 -0.10 5.16 18.65
N ALA A 266 1.03 4.62 18.17
CA ALA A 266 1.26 3.18 18.16
C ALA A 266 1.34 2.62 19.58
N VAL A 267 2.11 3.24 20.47
CA VAL A 267 2.23 2.83 21.87
C VAL A 267 0.88 2.92 22.58
N ALA A 268 0.12 3.99 22.39
CA ALA A 268 -1.20 4.13 22.99
C ALA A 268 -2.17 3.04 22.53
N ALA A 269 -2.19 2.72 21.23
CA ALA A 269 -3.02 1.65 20.69
C ALA A 269 -2.60 0.27 21.22
N LEU A 270 -1.29 0.02 21.33
CA LEU A 270 -0.75 -1.22 21.89
C LEU A 270 -1.12 -1.35 23.36
N LEU A 271 -0.92 -0.30 24.17
CA LEU A 271 -1.27 -0.31 25.59
C LEU A 271 -2.77 -0.52 25.78
N LEU A 272 -3.62 0.16 25.00
CA LEU A 272 -5.07 -0.06 25.03
C LEU A 272 -5.39 -1.52 24.74
N SER A 273 -4.78 -2.11 23.71
CA SER A 273 -4.98 -3.52 23.40
C SER A 273 -4.49 -4.45 24.52
N LEU A 274 -3.33 -4.18 25.12
CA LEU A 274 -2.80 -5.02 26.19
C LEU A 274 -3.70 -4.96 27.43
N VAL A 275 -4.19 -3.77 27.80
CA VAL A 275 -5.13 -3.58 28.91
C VAL A 275 -6.46 -4.28 28.63
N SER A 276 -6.97 -4.18 27.40
CA SER A 276 -8.20 -4.87 27.01
C SER A 276 -8.02 -6.40 27.01
N MET A 277 -6.93 -6.91 26.45
CA MET A 277 -6.71 -8.35 26.33
C MET A 277 -6.53 -9.04 27.68
N TYR A 278 -5.67 -8.50 28.55
CA TYR A 278 -5.23 -9.20 29.76
C TYR A 278 -6.03 -8.75 31.00
N PRO A 279 -5.91 -7.51 31.52
CA PRO A 279 -6.73 -7.05 32.65
C PRO A 279 -8.24 -7.17 32.48
N LEU A 280 -8.78 -6.87 31.29
CA LEU A 280 -10.22 -6.91 31.04
C LEU A 280 -10.71 -8.27 30.49
N GLY A 281 -9.83 -9.26 30.34
CA GLY A 281 -10.20 -10.62 29.93
C GLY A 281 -10.69 -10.76 28.47
N ALA A 282 -10.59 -9.73 27.63
CA ALA A 282 -11.08 -9.76 26.26
C ALA A 282 -10.44 -10.88 25.41
N VAL A 283 -9.24 -11.32 25.80
CA VAL A 283 -8.53 -12.42 25.13
C VAL A 283 -9.31 -13.74 25.18
N GLU A 284 -10.06 -14.01 26.24
CA GLU A 284 -10.82 -15.25 26.41
C GLU A 284 -12.00 -15.29 25.43
N THR A 285 -12.78 -14.21 25.37
CA THR A 285 -13.91 -14.05 24.43
C THR A 285 -13.43 -14.15 22.99
N VAL A 286 -12.31 -13.48 22.66
CA VAL A 286 -11.74 -13.51 21.30
C VAL A 286 -11.18 -14.89 20.96
N ASN A 287 -10.57 -15.60 21.91
CA ASN A 287 -10.06 -16.96 21.68
C ASN A 287 -11.19 -17.99 21.54
N ALA A 288 -12.28 -17.86 22.29
CA ALA A 288 -13.47 -18.69 22.16
C ALA A 288 -14.17 -18.48 20.80
N TYR A 289 -14.19 -17.23 20.30
CA TYR A 289 -14.65 -16.92 18.95
C TYR A 289 -13.78 -17.59 17.86
N LYS A 290 -12.45 -17.62 18.05
CA LYS A 290 -11.51 -18.25 17.11
C LYS A 290 -11.62 -19.76 17.06
N ASN A 291 -11.87 -20.38 18.22
CA ASN A 291 -11.91 -21.83 18.39
C ASN A 291 -13.29 -22.25 18.92
N PRO A 292 -14.35 -22.15 18.10
CA PRO A 292 -15.68 -22.50 18.55
C PRO A 292 -15.75 -24.00 18.92
N PRO A 293 -16.42 -24.37 20.03
CA PRO A 293 -16.43 -25.75 20.52
C PRO A 293 -16.89 -26.80 19.50
N ALA A 294 -17.83 -26.44 18.61
CA ALA A 294 -18.35 -27.30 17.56
C ALA A 294 -17.31 -27.65 16.46
N ALA A 295 -16.26 -26.84 16.29
CA ALA A 295 -15.16 -27.13 15.38
C ALA A 295 -14.13 -28.10 15.99
N ALA A 296 -14.05 -28.16 17.33
CA ALA A 296 -13.17 -29.08 18.05
C ALA A 296 -13.72 -30.51 18.15
N THR A 297 -15.02 -30.71 17.94
CA THR A 297 -15.71 -32.01 18.03
C THR A 297 -15.80 -32.77 16.69
N ALA A 298 -15.32 -32.20 15.59
CA ALA A 298 -15.26 -32.91 14.31
C ALA A 298 -14.15 -33.96 14.35
N ALA A 299 -14.50 -35.23 14.09
CA ALA A 299 -13.52 -36.31 14.04
C ALA A 299 -12.48 -36.04 12.93
N PRO A 300 -11.18 -36.27 13.16
CA PRO A 300 -10.17 -36.10 12.12
C PRO A 300 -10.51 -36.99 10.92
N GLY A 301 -10.81 -36.38 9.77
CA GLY A 301 -11.14 -37.07 8.52
C GLY A 301 -12.61 -37.04 8.08
N SER A 302 -13.54 -36.54 8.90
CA SER A 302 -14.92 -36.31 8.43
C SER A 302 -15.03 -34.96 7.71
N ALA A 303 -15.30 -34.96 6.40
CA ALA A 303 -15.62 -33.73 5.67
C ALA A 303 -16.98 -33.20 6.16
N PRO A 304 -17.07 -31.96 6.70
CA PRO A 304 -18.34 -31.37 7.08
C PRO A 304 -19.24 -31.23 5.84
N SER A 305 -20.48 -31.71 5.92
CA SER A 305 -21.50 -31.55 4.86
C SER A 305 -21.94 -30.09 4.65
N ALA A 306 -21.64 -29.22 5.62
CA ALA A 306 -21.70 -27.77 5.51
C ALA A 306 -20.73 -27.12 6.51
N PRO A 307 -20.07 -25.99 6.18
CA PRO A 307 -19.26 -25.27 7.16
C PRO A 307 -20.15 -24.80 8.33
N PRO A 308 -19.73 -24.98 9.58
CA PRO A 308 -20.50 -24.51 10.74
C PRO A 308 -20.71 -22.99 10.65
N LYS A 309 -21.93 -22.52 10.99
CA LYS A 309 -22.20 -21.08 11.11
C LYS A 309 -21.22 -20.51 12.13
N LEU A 310 -20.31 -19.66 11.68
CA LEU A 310 -19.36 -18.97 12.55
C LEU A 310 -20.13 -18.12 13.58
N PRO A 311 -19.70 -18.08 14.85
CA PRO A 311 -20.25 -17.14 15.82
C PRO A 311 -20.10 -15.70 15.32
N LYS A 312 -20.93 -14.78 15.83
CA LYS A 312 -20.79 -13.35 15.52
C LYS A 312 -19.52 -12.78 16.16
N ALA A 313 -18.87 -11.82 15.51
CA ALA A 313 -17.63 -11.23 16.02
C ALA A 313 -17.87 -10.50 17.36
N PRO A 314 -17.15 -10.82 18.44
CA PRO A 314 -17.30 -10.12 19.72
C PRO A 314 -16.88 -8.64 19.60
N TRP A 315 -17.52 -7.74 20.34
CA TRP A 315 -17.17 -6.30 20.29
C TRP A 315 -15.74 -6.05 20.81
N GLU A 316 -15.26 -6.94 21.67
CA GLU A 316 -13.89 -7.04 22.17
C GLU A 316 -12.85 -7.11 21.03
N SER A 317 -13.23 -7.63 19.86
CA SER A 317 -12.36 -7.67 18.68
C SER A 317 -12.00 -6.27 18.14
N LEU A 318 -12.76 -5.21 18.49
CA LEU A 318 -12.43 -3.82 18.15
C LEU A 318 -11.15 -3.34 18.84
N VAL A 319 -10.97 -3.77 20.09
CA VAL A 319 -9.97 -3.22 21.02
C VAL A 319 -8.82 -4.17 21.29
N THR A 320 -8.77 -5.32 20.60
CA THR A 320 -7.71 -6.32 20.78
C THR A 320 -6.88 -6.46 19.51
N MET A 321 -5.57 -6.63 19.68
CA MET A 321 -4.60 -6.98 18.65
C MET A 321 -4.39 -8.49 18.66
N GLY A 322 -4.41 -9.11 17.49
CA GLY A 322 -4.26 -10.56 17.38
C GLY A 322 -5.36 -11.12 16.50
N HIS A 323 -5.11 -11.03 15.19
CA HIS A 323 -5.87 -11.55 14.05
C HIS A 323 -7.06 -12.45 14.42
N PRO A 324 -8.31 -12.01 14.23
CA PRO A 324 -9.47 -12.89 14.28
C PRO A 324 -9.36 -13.93 13.15
N GLY A 325 -9.55 -15.21 13.47
CA GLY A 325 -9.73 -16.26 12.46
C GLY A 325 -11.22 -16.45 12.13
N PRO A 326 -11.59 -17.24 11.10
CA PRO A 326 -10.80 -17.73 9.97
C PRO A 326 -11.17 -16.99 8.66
N ALA A 327 -10.16 -16.56 7.90
CA ALA A 327 -10.23 -15.75 6.68
C ALA A 327 -10.59 -14.25 6.83
N ASP A 328 -9.72 -13.52 7.54
CA ASP A 328 -9.30 -12.13 7.21
C ASP A 328 -10.31 -10.98 7.29
N LYS A 329 -11.20 -10.97 8.28
CA LYS A 329 -12.01 -9.78 8.56
C LYS A 329 -11.26 -8.81 9.48
N GLN A 330 -10.65 -7.77 8.90
CA GLN A 330 -9.94 -6.69 9.60
C GLN A 330 -10.89 -5.85 10.50
N PHE A 331 -11.19 -6.30 11.73
CA PHE A 331 -12.14 -5.65 12.65
C PHE A 331 -11.50 -4.82 13.77
N SER A 332 -10.17 -4.80 13.91
CA SER A 332 -9.55 -4.17 15.07
C SER A 332 -9.20 -2.69 14.82
N ALA A 333 -9.86 -1.80 15.57
CA ALA A 333 -9.54 -0.37 15.59
C ALA A 333 -8.17 -0.12 16.21
N THR A 334 -7.81 -0.89 17.24
CA THR A 334 -6.49 -0.79 17.89
C THR A 334 -5.37 -1.25 16.97
N GLU A 335 -5.52 -2.37 16.26
CA GLU A 335 -4.50 -2.84 15.31
C GLU A 335 -4.33 -1.86 14.15
N GLY A 336 -5.43 -1.40 13.54
CA GLY A 336 -5.39 -0.39 12.48
C GLY A 336 -4.70 0.89 12.93
N THR A 337 -5.04 1.39 14.13
CA THR A 337 -4.43 2.59 14.72
C THR A 337 -2.96 2.39 15.05
N PHE A 338 -2.58 1.22 15.56
CA PHE A 338 -1.18 0.86 15.80
C PHE A 338 -0.37 0.90 14.51
N MET A 339 -0.91 0.37 13.42
CA MET A 339 -0.25 0.37 12.13
C MET A 339 -0.19 1.76 11.49
N LEU A 340 -1.25 2.57 11.58
CA LEU A 340 -1.22 3.98 11.18
C LEU A 340 -0.11 4.76 11.90
N GLY A 341 0.01 4.58 13.22
CA GLY A 341 1.07 5.18 14.04
C GLY A 341 2.45 4.68 13.65
N THR A 342 2.63 3.36 13.56
CA THR A 342 3.90 2.71 13.24
C THR A 342 4.42 3.13 11.87
N ILE A 343 3.56 3.10 10.83
CA ILE A 343 3.95 3.51 9.46
C ILE A 343 4.30 5.01 9.43
N THR A 344 3.56 5.85 10.14
CA THR A 344 3.85 7.29 10.24
C THR A 344 5.21 7.54 10.89
N ALA A 345 5.51 6.81 11.97
CA ALA A 345 6.79 6.90 12.66
C ALA A 345 7.94 6.39 11.79
N LEU A 346 7.77 5.24 11.14
CA LEU A 346 8.73 4.66 10.21
C LEU A 346 9.01 5.58 9.03
N LEU A 347 7.98 6.22 8.45
CA LEU A 347 8.16 7.18 7.37
C LEU A 347 9.00 8.39 7.81
N GLY A 348 8.67 9.00 8.95
CA GLY A 348 9.44 10.11 9.52
C GLY A 348 10.89 9.71 9.84
N GLY A 349 11.08 8.52 10.40
CA GLY A 349 12.37 7.93 10.75
C GLY A 349 13.24 7.66 9.53
N LEU A 350 12.71 6.97 8.52
CA LEU A 350 13.43 6.66 7.27
C LEU A 350 13.78 7.92 6.49
N LEU A 351 12.90 8.92 6.45
CA LEU A 351 13.22 10.21 5.84
C LEU A 351 14.42 10.88 6.52
N THR A 352 14.45 10.88 7.85
CA THR A 352 15.56 11.45 8.66
C THR A 352 16.84 10.62 8.53
N LEU A 353 16.72 9.29 8.54
CA LEU A 353 17.85 8.36 8.41
C LEU A 353 18.55 8.52 7.05
N MET A 354 17.79 8.77 5.98
CA MET A 354 18.31 8.97 4.62
C MET A 354 19.07 10.27 4.40
N ASP A 355 19.03 11.22 5.33
CA ASP A 355 19.89 12.40 5.29
C ASP A 355 21.35 12.04 5.63
N LYS A 356 21.58 10.99 6.42
CA LYS A 356 22.92 10.54 6.81
C LYS A 356 23.63 9.81 5.66
N ARG A 357 24.88 10.20 5.34
CA ARG A 357 25.65 9.65 4.20
C ARG A 357 25.83 8.13 4.27
N LEU A 358 26.10 7.60 5.46
CA LEU A 358 26.28 6.17 5.70
C LEU A 358 25.03 5.37 5.33
N TRP A 359 23.89 5.72 5.92
CA TRP A 359 22.62 5.03 5.68
C TRP A 359 22.14 5.16 4.24
N ARG A 360 22.35 6.31 3.62
CA ARG A 360 22.10 6.50 2.19
C ARG A 360 22.96 5.58 1.32
N ARG A 361 24.18 5.20 1.74
CA ARG A 361 25.00 4.23 1.01
C ARG A 361 24.50 2.80 1.23
N LEU A 362 24.24 2.43 2.48
CA LEU A 362 23.80 1.08 2.84
C LEU A 362 22.43 0.72 2.25
N LEU A 363 21.47 1.65 2.28
CA LEU A 363 20.09 1.43 1.81
C LEU A 363 19.87 1.82 0.34
N ARG A 364 20.93 2.12 -0.43
CA ARG A 364 20.84 2.31 -1.89
C ARG A 364 20.17 1.15 -2.63
N PRO A 365 20.53 -0.13 -2.37
CA PRO A 365 19.91 -1.27 -3.03
C PRO A 365 18.41 -1.32 -2.79
N VAL A 366 18.04 -1.17 -1.53
CA VAL A 366 16.66 -1.18 -1.06
C VAL A 366 15.87 -0.02 -1.68
N ALA A 367 16.43 1.20 -1.66
CA ALA A 367 15.81 2.35 -2.29
C ALA A 367 15.70 2.21 -3.82
N ALA A 368 16.64 1.52 -4.47
CA ALA A 368 16.58 1.21 -5.88
C ALA A 368 15.45 0.22 -6.19
N PHE A 369 15.34 -0.83 -5.41
CA PHE A 369 14.24 -1.78 -5.53
C PHE A 369 12.87 -1.12 -5.32
N GLY A 370 12.69 -0.37 -4.22
CA GLY A 370 11.42 0.32 -3.95
C GLY A 370 11.08 1.46 -4.92
N SER A 371 12.03 1.87 -5.77
CA SER A 371 11.73 2.76 -6.89
C SER A 371 11.09 2.10 -8.10
N MET A 372 11.14 0.79 -8.16
CA MET A 372 10.62 -0.08 -9.21
C MET A 372 9.52 -0.97 -8.64
N ALA A 373 8.70 -0.37 -7.78
CA ALA A 373 7.70 -1.03 -6.96
C ALA A 373 6.68 -1.85 -7.77
N LEU A 374 6.12 -1.25 -8.81
CA LEU A 374 5.15 -1.89 -9.71
C LEU A 374 5.84 -2.98 -10.54
N THR A 375 7.07 -2.74 -11.00
CA THR A 375 7.84 -3.75 -11.74
C THR A 375 8.05 -5.00 -10.89
N TRP A 376 8.50 -4.88 -9.65
CA TRP A 376 8.72 -6.06 -8.79
C TRP A 376 7.45 -6.66 -8.22
N TYR A 377 6.40 -5.85 -8.03
CA TYR A 377 5.07 -6.39 -7.76
C TYR A 377 4.56 -7.25 -8.92
N PHE A 378 4.68 -6.81 -10.17
CA PHE A 378 4.31 -7.67 -11.30
C PHE A 378 5.26 -8.87 -11.44
N GLY A 379 6.56 -8.62 -11.28
CA GLY A 379 7.63 -9.59 -11.44
C GLY A 379 7.58 -10.76 -10.45
N HIS A 380 7.14 -10.55 -9.20
CA HIS A 380 7.04 -11.68 -8.25
C HIS A 380 5.91 -12.65 -8.61
N PHE A 381 4.81 -12.17 -9.21
CA PHE A 381 3.79 -13.08 -9.74
C PHE A 381 4.30 -13.87 -10.94
N LEU A 382 5.03 -13.22 -11.86
CA LEU A 382 5.68 -13.94 -12.95
C LEU A 382 6.69 -14.97 -12.43
N TRP A 383 7.46 -14.60 -11.40
CA TRP A 383 8.40 -15.49 -10.75
C TRP A 383 7.72 -16.75 -10.20
N LEU A 384 6.65 -16.55 -9.42
CA LEU A 384 5.91 -17.63 -8.77
C LEU A 384 5.16 -18.54 -9.75
N ASN A 385 4.70 -18.02 -10.88
CA ASN A 385 3.90 -18.80 -11.83
C ASN A 385 4.70 -19.43 -12.97
N TYR A 386 5.85 -18.86 -13.35
CA TYR A 386 6.57 -19.28 -14.56
C TYR A 386 8.05 -19.61 -14.37
N LEU A 387 8.77 -18.89 -13.49
CA LEU A 387 10.23 -19.07 -13.36
C LEU A 387 10.62 -20.07 -12.27
N ALA A 388 9.88 -20.07 -11.17
CA ALA A 388 9.96 -21.08 -10.13
C ALA A 388 8.55 -21.62 -9.84
N PRO A 389 7.88 -22.23 -10.84
CA PRO A 389 6.54 -22.76 -10.69
C PRO A 389 6.61 -23.93 -9.72
N VAL A 390 6.24 -23.66 -8.47
CA VAL A 390 6.03 -24.72 -7.51
C VAL A 390 4.62 -25.22 -7.75
N LYS A 391 4.42 -26.01 -8.81
CA LYS A 391 3.20 -26.82 -8.92
C LYS A 391 3.44 -28.07 -8.09
N ALA A 392 2.53 -28.36 -7.16
CA ALA A 392 2.50 -29.69 -6.58
C ALA A 392 2.12 -30.70 -7.66
N ALA A 393 2.68 -31.91 -7.58
CA ALA A 393 2.02 -33.07 -8.16
C ALA A 393 0.60 -33.17 -7.57
N GLU A 394 -0.37 -33.60 -8.37
CA GLU A 394 -1.78 -33.68 -7.99
C GLU A 394 -1.93 -34.27 -6.58
N GLY A 395 -2.46 -33.47 -5.65
CA GLY A 395 -2.67 -33.86 -4.24
C GLY A 395 -1.66 -33.31 -3.22
N GLY A 396 -0.57 -32.65 -3.62
CA GLY A 396 0.37 -32.01 -2.69
C GLY A 396 0.10 -30.51 -2.48
N THR A 397 0.52 -29.95 -1.33
CA THR A 397 0.72 -28.49 -1.25
C THR A 397 2.02 -28.14 -1.93
N ALA A 398 1.97 -27.21 -2.90
CA ALA A 398 3.14 -26.63 -3.50
C ALA A 398 4.04 -26.01 -2.42
N GLY A 399 5.14 -26.69 -2.08
CA GLY A 399 6.13 -26.17 -1.15
C GLY A 399 6.88 -25.02 -1.79
N ARG A 400 6.32 -23.81 -1.75
CA ARG A 400 7.09 -22.60 -2.07
C ARG A 400 8.22 -22.56 -1.04
N SER A 401 9.43 -22.27 -1.50
CA SER A 401 10.64 -22.44 -0.70
C SER A 401 11.25 -21.10 -0.32
N PHE A 402 11.83 -21.02 0.89
CA PHE A 402 12.59 -19.85 1.34
C PHE A 402 13.73 -19.51 0.37
N LEU A 403 14.37 -20.53 -0.24
CA LEU A 403 15.41 -20.34 -1.23
C LEU A 403 14.90 -19.55 -2.46
N SER A 404 13.69 -19.86 -2.95
CA SER A 404 13.09 -19.13 -4.06
C SER A 404 12.85 -17.66 -3.71
N PHE A 405 12.40 -17.37 -2.48
CA PHE A 405 12.29 -15.99 -1.99
C PHE A 405 13.65 -15.30 -1.91
N ALA A 406 14.67 -15.96 -1.34
CA ALA A 406 16.01 -15.38 -1.18
C ALA A 406 16.65 -15.06 -2.55
N VAL A 407 16.53 -15.98 -3.51
CA VAL A 407 16.98 -15.77 -4.89
C VAL A 407 16.23 -14.60 -5.52
N PHE A 408 14.90 -14.57 -5.43
CA PHE A 408 14.09 -13.46 -5.94
C PHE A 408 14.53 -12.11 -5.31
N ALA A 409 14.73 -12.06 -3.99
CA ALA A 409 15.14 -10.85 -3.28
C ALA A 409 16.53 -10.37 -3.73
N VAL A 410 17.51 -11.27 -3.82
CA VAL A 410 18.88 -10.93 -4.24
C VAL A 410 18.91 -10.47 -5.70
N VAL A 411 18.27 -11.24 -6.60
CA VAL A 411 18.18 -10.90 -8.03
C VAL A 411 17.51 -9.54 -8.19
N SER A 412 16.37 -9.33 -7.55
CA SER A 412 15.60 -8.10 -7.71
C SER A 412 16.31 -6.86 -7.15
N LEU A 413 16.97 -6.96 -6.00
CA LEU A 413 17.81 -5.89 -5.44
C LEU A 413 18.98 -5.55 -6.38
N THR A 414 19.66 -6.58 -6.89
CA THR A 414 20.84 -6.43 -7.77
C THR A 414 20.45 -5.83 -9.12
N VAL A 415 19.42 -6.37 -9.76
CA VAL A 415 18.88 -5.85 -11.03
C VAL A 415 18.41 -4.41 -10.86
N SER A 416 17.72 -4.07 -9.76
CA SER A 416 17.28 -2.69 -9.50
C SER A 416 18.44 -1.70 -9.39
N LEU A 417 19.51 -2.12 -8.73
CA LEU A 417 20.73 -1.32 -8.59
C LEU A 417 21.41 -1.07 -9.94
N LEU A 418 21.57 -2.13 -10.73
CA LEU A 418 22.19 -2.05 -12.05
C LEU A 418 21.33 -1.24 -13.01
N TRP A 419 20.01 -1.47 -13.02
CA TRP A 419 19.05 -0.78 -13.86
C TRP A 419 19.07 0.74 -13.65
N ARG A 420 19.29 1.19 -12.41
CA ARG A 420 19.42 2.61 -12.10
C ARG A 420 20.62 3.30 -12.77
N LYS A 421 21.58 2.55 -13.31
CA LYS A 421 22.67 3.11 -14.11
C LYS A 421 22.20 3.55 -15.50
N TRP A 422 21.19 2.88 -16.06
CA TRP A 422 20.68 3.16 -17.41
C TRP A 422 19.39 3.99 -17.40
N LEU A 423 18.45 3.66 -16.51
CA LEU A 423 17.12 4.26 -16.50
C LEU A 423 16.69 4.69 -15.09
N ARG A 424 16.03 5.84 -15.00
CA ARG A 424 15.58 6.43 -13.72
C ARG A 424 14.35 5.75 -13.12
N ARG A 425 13.62 4.97 -13.92
CA ARG A 425 12.35 4.30 -13.58
C ARG A 425 12.44 2.83 -13.98
N GLY A 426 11.73 1.97 -13.26
CA GLY A 426 11.57 0.58 -13.69
C GLY A 426 10.72 0.49 -14.97
N PRO A 427 10.77 -0.64 -15.69
CA PRO A 427 10.04 -0.85 -16.94
C PRO A 427 8.55 -0.51 -16.85
N LEU A 428 7.81 -1.06 -15.88
CA LEU A 428 6.37 -0.80 -15.77
C LEU A 428 6.08 0.62 -15.27
N GLU A 429 6.92 1.17 -14.39
CA GLU A 429 6.79 2.57 -13.97
C GLU A 429 7.04 3.54 -15.13
N TRP A 430 7.92 3.17 -16.06
CA TRP A 430 8.15 3.92 -17.29
C TRP A 430 6.95 3.83 -18.22
N LEU A 431 6.37 2.65 -18.44
CA LEU A 431 5.15 2.50 -19.26
C LEU A 431 3.99 3.34 -18.74
N VAL A 432 3.70 3.23 -17.43
CA VAL A 432 2.67 4.06 -16.78
C VAL A 432 3.00 5.55 -16.92
N HIS A 433 4.28 5.92 -16.81
CA HIS A 433 4.70 7.31 -17.00
C HIS A 433 4.42 7.81 -18.40
N GLN A 434 4.78 7.03 -19.42
CA GLN A 434 4.57 7.38 -20.83
C GLN A 434 3.09 7.57 -21.12
N ALA A 435 2.25 6.62 -20.70
CA ALA A 435 0.80 6.71 -20.85
C ALA A 435 0.25 8.01 -20.24
N VAL A 436 0.68 8.36 -19.02
CA VAL A 436 0.27 9.61 -18.35
C VAL A 436 0.76 10.86 -19.11
N THR A 437 1.98 10.87 -19.62
CA THR A 437 2.52 12.04 -20.34
C THR A 437 1.94 12.22 -21.73
N VAL A 438 1.58 11.13 -22.41
CA VAL A 438 0.93 11.14 -23.72
C VAL A 438 -0.53 11.57 -23.59
N ALA A 439 -1.28 10.95 -22.67
CA ALA A 439 -2.70 11.26 -22.47
C ALA A 439 -2.93 12.65 -21.86
N VAL A 440 -2.01 13.13 -21.01
CA VAL A 440 -2.12 14.45 -20.36
C VAL A 440 -0.78 15.20 -20.42
N PRO A 441 -0.44 15.77 -21.59
CA PRO A 441 0.80 16.52 -21.78
C PRO A 441 0.95 17.65 -20.76
N GLY A 442 2.16 17.82 -20.22
CA GLY A 442 2.48 19.02 -19.44
C GLY A 442 2.49 20.25 -20.33
N ARG A 443 2.23 21.44 -19.74
CA ARG A 443 2.53 22.69 -20.44
C ARG A 443 4.00 22.66 -20.83
N ARG A 444 4.31 22.57 -22.12
CA ARG A 444 5.58 23.06 -22.63
C ARG A 444 5.57 24.54 -22.31
N HIS A 445 6.48 25.02 -21.46
CA HIS A 445 6.79 26.44 -21.47
C HIS A 445 7.22 26.74 -22.91
N ARG A 446 6.35 27.40 -23.68
CA ARG A 446 6.78 28.09 -24.88
C ARG A 446 7.78 29.11 -24.37
N ALA A 447 9.07 28.79 -24.46
CA ALA A 447 10.11 29.79 -24.40
C ALA A 447 9.71 30.84 -25.43
N GLY A 448 9.48 32.07 -24.97
CA GLY A 448 9.07 33.17 -25.81
C GLY A 448 10.09 33.30 -26.93
N ARG A 449 9.65 33.08 -28.17
CA ARG A 449 10.29 33.72 -29.31
C ARG A 449 9.90 35.19 -29.22
N SER A 450 10.73 35.99 -28.56
CA SER A 450 10.82 37.41 -28.88
C SER A 450 11.35 37.49 -30.30
N ARG A 451 10.50 37.95 -31.22
CA ARG A 451 10.94 38.52 -32.49
C ARG A 451 11.03 40.02 -32.31
#